data_AF-A0A3D4QSQ4-F1
#
_entry.id   AF-A0A3D4QSQ4-F1
#
_cell.length_a   1.000
_cell.length_b   1.000
_cell.length_c   1.000
_cell.angle_alpha   90.00
_cell.angle_beta   90.00
_cell.angle_gamma   90.00
#
_symmetry.space_group_name_H-M   'P 1'
#
loop_
_entity.id
_entity.type
_entity.pdbx_description
1 polymer ?
#
loop_
_entity_poly.entity_id
_entity_poly.type
_entity_poly.pdbx_seq_one_letter_code
_entity_poly.pdbx_strand_id
1 'polypeptide(L)'
;DELHVFIIQGKIMLQQEIIKRELPSLLTMNDGRPCTAELWHERRTELLDILQKYIYGYTPWPPKKVIGEVIEEGAFNAFAGKVHQQLIKVSFDTQNGEMSFPLHLFLPKNTPQAPLFLHIAFRPD
;
A
#
# COMPACT_ATOMS: atom_id res chain seq x y z
N ASP A 1 -35.22 10.12 -25.83
CA ASP A 1 -35.22 10.09 -24.36
C ASP A 1 -34.05 10.95 -23.88
N GLU A 2 -34.34 12.04 -23.16
CA GLU A 2 -33.36 13.08 -22.78
C GLU A 2 -32.28 12.53 -21.84
N LEU A 3 -32.62 11.52 -21.02
CA LEU A 3 -31.69 10.80 -20.16
C LEU A 3 -30.58 10.10 -20.96
N HIS A 4 -30.91 9.50 -22.11
CA HIS A 4 -29.93 8.87 -22.97
C HIS A 4 -28.94 9.87 -23.58
N VAL A 5 -29.41 11.06 -23.95
CA VAL A 5 -28.56 12.12 -24.52
C VAL A 5 -27.59 12.66 -23.46
N PHE A 6 -28.06 12.87 -22.23
CA PHE A 6 -27.24 13.38 -21.13
C PHE A 6 -26.13 12.39 -20.72
N ILE A 7 -26.44 11.09 -20.67
CA ILE A 7 -25.44 10.04 -20.39
C ILE A 7 -24.38 9.99 -21.49
N ILE A 8 -24.78 10.09 -22.76
CA ILE A 8 -23.85 10.07 -23.90
C ILE A 8 -22.92 11.30 -23.85
N GLN A 9 -23.47 12.49 -23.60
CA GLN A 9 -22.67 13.72 -23.48
C GLN A 9 -21.69 13.66 -22.31
N GLY A 10 -22.12 13.15 -21.15
CA GLY A 10 -21.23 12.94 -20.01
C GLY A 10 -20.07 11.98 -20.32
N LYS A 11 -20.34 10.90 -21.04
CA LYS A 11 -19.31 9.93 -21.46
C LYS A 11 -18.30 10.54 -22.43
N ILE A 12 -18.77 11.35 -23.40
CA ILE A 12 -17.91 12.05 -24.37
C ILE A 12 -16.98 13.04 -23.64
N MET A 13 -17.52 13.84 -22.73
CA MET A 13 -16.75 14.81 -21.96
C MET A 13 -15.64 14.11 -21.14
N LEU A 14 -15.97 13.01 -20.46
CA LEU A 14 -14.99 12.21 -19.72
C LEU A 14 -13.89 11.64 -20.61
N GLN A 15 -14.24 11.13 -21.80
CA GLN A 15 -13.23 10.61 -22.74
C GLN A 15 -12.28 11.71 -23.24
N GLN A 16 -12.80 12.90 -23.57
CA GLN A 16 -11.98 14.04 -23.98
C GLN A 16 -11.02 14.47 -22.88
N GLU A 17 -11.50 14.52 -21.64
CA GLU A 17 -10.70 14.86 -20.46
C GLU A 17 -9.61 13.82 -20.16
N ILE A 18 -9.86 12.53 -20.42
CA ILE A 18 -8.85 11.48 -20.33
C ILE A 18 -7.78 11.63 -21.41
N ILE A 19 -8.20 11.86 -22.67
CA ILE A 19 -7.28 12.06 -23.80
C ILE A 19 -6.36 13.25 -23.53
N LYS A 20 -6.92 14.36 -23.05
CA LYS A 20 -6.17 15.59 -22.74
C LYS A 20 -5.13 15.42 -21.63
N ARG A 21 -5.34 14.47 -20.70
CA ARG A 21 -4.41 14.21 -19.60
C ARG A 21 -3.21 13.35 -20.00
N GLU A 22 -3.22 12.77 -21.21
CA GLU A 22 -2.16 11.90 -21.71
C GLU A 22 -1.76 10.83 -20.68
N LEU A 23 -2.77 10.25 -20.02
CA LEU A 23 -2.53 9.25 -18.98
C LEU A 23 -1.80 8.04 -19.57
N PRO A 24 -0.81 7.48 -18.86
CA PRO A 24 -0.17 6.23 -19.28
C PRO A 24 -1.23 5.15 -19.53
N SER A 25 -1.17 4.50 -20.69
CA SER A 25 -2.11 3.44 -21.01
C SER A 25 -1.96 2.28 -20.03
N LEU A 26 -3.06 1.87 -19.39
CA LEU A 26 -3.04 0.79 -18.42
C LEU A 26 -2.84 -0.58 -19.08
N LEU A 27 -3.45 -0.79 -20.26
CA LEU A 27 -3.54 -2.07 -20.95
C LEU A 27 -2.76 -2.08 -22.28
N THR A 28 -1.71 -1.28 -22.37
CA THR A 28 -0.78 -1.26 -23.50
C THR A 28 0.64 -1.30 -22.95
N MET A 29 1.43 -2.26 -23.42
CA MET A 29 2.85 -2.37 -23.10
C MET A 29 3.61 -1.12 -23.59
N ASN A 30 4.82 -0.87 -23.08
CA ASN A 30 5.63 0.26 -23.56
C ASN A 30 6.04 0.12 -25.04
N ASP A 31 6.09 -1.10 -25.56
CA ASP A 31 6.34 -1.39 -26.98
C ASP A 31 5.09 -1.26 -27.88
N GLY A 32 3.94 -0.88 -27.31
CA GLY A 32 2.69 -0.66 -28.03
C GLY A 32 1.79 -1.89 -28.17
N ARG A 33 2.24 -3.09 -27.77
CA ARG A 33 1.38 -4.29 -27.78
C ARG A 33 0.23 -4.17 -26.77
N PRO A 34 -0.95 -4.75 -27.04
CA PRO A 34 -2.02 -4.84 -26.04
C PRO A 34 -1.58 -5.75 -24.89
N CYS A 35 -1.84 -5.34 -23.64
CA CYS A 35 -1.61 -6.15 -22.46
C CYS A 35 -2.76 -7.15 -22.29
N THR A 36 -2.47 -8.44 -22.47
CA THR A 36 -3.38 -9.53 -22.11
C THR A 36 -3.25 -9.87 -20.61
N ALA A 37 -4.08 -10.78 -20.11
CA ALA A 37 -4.02 -11.23 -18.72
C ALA A 37 -2.67 -11.89 -18.38
N GLU A 38 -2.10 -12.63 -19.33
CA GLU A 38 -0.83 -13.34 -19.19
C GLU A 38 0.35 -12.36 -19.13
N LEU A 39 0.26 -11.23 -19.85
CA LEU A 39 1.28 -10.17 -19.88
C LEU A 39 1.16 -9.20 -18.71
N TRP A 40 0.12 -9.31 -17.87
CA TRP A 40 -0.14 -8.34 -16.80
C TRP A 40 1.03 -8.20 -15.82
N HIS A 41 1.73 -9.28 -15.50
CA HIS A 41 2.87 -9.22 -14.59
C HIS A 41 4.01 -8.35 -15.15
N GLU A 42 4.30 -8.47 -16.46
CA GLU A 42 5.26 -7.64 -17.16
C GLU A 42 4.78 -6.18 -17.22
N ARG A 43 3.52 -5.96 -17.62
CA ARG A 43 2.96 -4.60 -17.67
C ARG A 43 2.97 -3.91 -16.30
N ARG A 44 2.65 -4.64 -15.24
CA ARG A 44 2.70 -4.14 -13.86
C ARG A 44 4.11 -3.70 -13.49
N THR A 45 5.14 -4.39 -13.97
CA THR A 45 6.54 -4.02 -13.74
C THR A 45 6.89 -2.72 -14.48
N GLU A 46 6.46 -2.56 -15.72
CA GLU A 46 6.62 -1.29 -16.46
C GLU A 46 5.93 -0.11 -15.76
N LEU A 47 4.70 -0.31 -15.29
CA LEU A 47 3.96 0.71 -14.55
C LEU A 47 4.64 1.07 -13.23
N LEU A 48 5.19 0.09 -12.51
CA LEU A 48 5.97 0.34 -11.31
C LEU A 48 7.22 1.16 -11.61
N ASP A 49 7.96 0.86 -12.69
CA ASP A 49 9.13 1.66 -13.08
C ASP A 49 8.76 3.12 -13.40
N ILE A 50 7.65 3.34 -14.11
CA ILE A 50 7.12 4.69 -14.38
C ILE A 50 6.83 5.42 -13.06
N LEU A 51 6.10 4.79 -12.13
CA LEU A 51 5.75 5.40 -10.85
C LEU A 51 6.97 5.66 -9.97
N GLN A 52 7.95 4.76 -9.95
CA GLN A 52 9.21 4.94 -9.22
C GLN A 52 10.03 6.09 -9.82
N LYS A 53 10.17 6.13 -11.13
CA LYS A 53 11.01 7.13 -11.82
C LYS A 53 10.46 8.54 -11.69
N TYR A 54 9.14 8.71 -11.76
CA TYR A 54 8.52 10.02 -11.90
C TYR A 54 7.74 10.52 -10.67
N ILE A 55 7.35 9.63 -9.73
CA ILE A 55 6.49 10.02 -8.60
C ILE A 55 7.12 9.71 -7.24
N TYR A 56 7.45 8.45 -6.97
CA TYR A 56 7.78 8.00 -5.61
C TYR A 56 9.27 7.80 -5.33
N GLY A 57 10.11 7.76 -6.36
CA GLY A 57 11.49 7.33 -6.26
C GLY A 57 11.64 5.80 -6.29
N TYR A 58 12.86 5.32 -6.52
CA TYR A 58 13.19 3.90 -6.50
C TYR A 58 13.24 3.38 -5.06
N THR A 59 12.49 2.31 -4.79
CA THR A 59 12.51 1.67 -3.48
C THR A 59 13.91 1.06 -3.26
N PRO A 60 14.60 1.38 -2.15
CA PRO A 60 15.89 0.77 -1.87
C PRO A 60 15.75 -0.73 -1.61
N TRP A 61 16.87 -1.47 -1.66
CA TRP A 61 16.88 -2.88 -1.29
C TRP A 61 16.37 -3.08 0.15
N PRO A 62 15.59 -4.15 0.40
CA PRO A 62 15.11 -4.42 1.75
C PRO A 62 16.29 -4.61 2.71
N PRO A 63 16.15 -4.22 3.98
CA PRO A 63 17.20 -4.39 4.97
C PRO A 63 17.53 -5.88 5.16
N LYS A 64 18.81 -6.20 5.37
CA LYS A 64 19.28 -7.59 5.55
C LYS A 64 18.67 -8.26 6.78
N LYS A 65 18.36 -7.46 7.80
CA LYS A 65 17.81 -7.91 9.08
C LYS A 65 16.86 -6.85 9.61
N VAL A 66 15.74 -7.30 10.15
CA VAL A 66 14.78 -6.50 10.92
C VAL A 66 14.65 -7.15 12.29
N ILE A 67 14.71 -6.35 13.34
CA ILE A 67 14.56 -6.79 14.74
C ILE A 67 13.24 -6.22 15.27
N GLY A 68 12.42 -7.08 15.87
CA GLY A 68 11.24 -6.68 16.61
C GLY A 68 11.43 -7.02 18.08
N GLU A 69 11.45 -6.00 18.94
CA GLU A 69 11.58 -6.14 20.39
C GLU A 69 10.30 -5.67 21.06
N VAL A 70 9.66 -6.54 21.86
CA VAL A 70 8.53 -6.11 22.69
C VAL A 70 9.08 -5.27 23.84
N ILE A 71 8.79 -3.97 23.80
CA ILE A 71 9.28 -3.01 24.80
C ILE A 71 8.22 -2.66 25.84
N GLU A 72 6.95 -2.91 25.55
CA GLU A 72 5.85 -2.77 26.51
C GLU A 72 4.77 -3.82 26.25
N GLU A 73 4.22 -4.37 27.32
CA GLU A 73 3.05 -5.24 27.33
C GLU A 73 1.88 -4.49 27.97
N GLY A 74 0.72 -4.51 27.32
CA GLY A 74 -0.49 -3.89 27.85
C GLY A 74 -1.00 -4.61 29.11
N ALA A 75 -1.84 -3.92 29.88
CA ALA A 75 -2.46 -4.50 31.06
C ALA A 75 -3.24 -5.80 30.71
N PHE A 76 -3.20 -6.79 31.60
CA PHE A 76 -3.88 -8.08 31.38
C PHE A 76 -5.39 -7.91 31.08
N ASN A 77 -6.03 -6.89 31.65
CA ASN A 77 -7.45 -6.59 31.46
C ASN A 77 -7.72 -5.53 30.36
N ALA A 78 -6.73 -5.17 29.55
CA ALA A 78 -6.90 -4.22 28.44
C ALA A 78 -8.07 -4.63 27.52
N PHE A 79 -8.82 -3.65 27.04
CA PHE A 79 -10.00 -3.85 26.18
C PHE A 79 -11.01 -4.86 26.77
N ALA A 80 -11.37 -4.67 28.04
CA ALA A 80 -12.22 -5.59 28.80
C ALA A 80 -11.68 -7.04 28.83
N GLY A 81 -10.35 -7.17 28.86
CA GLY A 81 -9.64 -8.45 28.89
C GLY A 81 -9.64 -9.22 27.58
N LYS A 82 -10.08 -8.62 26.47
CA LYS A 82 -10.24 -9.30 25.16
C LYS A 82 -9.00 -9.24 24.28
N VAL A 83 -8.05 -8.35 24.58
CA VAL A 83 -6.90 -8.07 23.71
C VAL A 83 -5.61 -8.26 24.49
N HIS A 84 -4.63 -8.86 23.81
CA HIS A 84 -3.22 -8.82 24.17
C HIS A 84 -2.58 -7.69 23.37
N GLN A 85 -2.15 -6.63 24.06
CA GLN A 85 -1.57 -5.44 23.44
C GLN A 85 -0.06 -5.44 23.63
N GLN A 86 0.69 -5.20 22.56
CA GLN A 86 2.14 -5.06 22.59
C GLN A 86 2.58 -3.75 21.93
N LEU A 87 3.56 -3.08 22.53
CA LEU A 87 4.36 -2.08 21.85
C LEU A 87 5.68 -2.72 21.43
N ILE A 88 5.91 -2.77 20.13
CA ILE A 88 7.08 -3.40 19.54
C ILE A 88 7.97 -2.31 18.96
N LYS A 89 9.23 -2.24 19.40
CA LYS A 89 10.26 -1.47 18.68
C LYS A 89 10.72 -2.30 17.49
N VAL A 90 10.47 -1.79 16.29
CA VAL A 90 11.01 -2.35 15.05
C VAL A 90 12.26 -1.58 14.69
N SER A 91 13.40 -2.25 14.50
CA SER A 91 14.65 -1.63 14.07
C SER A 91 15.34 -2.38 12.94
N PHE A 92 16.10 -1.64 12.11
CA PHE A 92 16.90 -2.16 11.02
C PHE A 92 18.00 -1.18 10.63
N ASP A 93 19.09 -1.72 10.07
CA ASP A 93 20.22 -0.91 9.61
C ASP A 93 19.92 -0.24 8.27
N THR A 94 20.26 1.04 8.17
CA THR A 94 20.33 1.80 6.92
C THR A 94 21.76 2.21 6.62
N GLN A 95 22.02 2.75 5.42
CA GLN A 95 23.35 3.28 5.08
C GLN A 95 23.81 4.43 5.99
N ASN A 96 22.87 5.10 6.68
CA ASN A 96 23.13 6.24 7.56
C ASN A 96 22.99 5.89 9.06
N GLY A 97 22.96 4.60 9.40
CA GLY A 97 22.79 4.12 10.78
C GLY A 97 21.48 3.37 11.01
N GLU A 98 21.25 2.95 12.26
CA GLU A 98 20.02 2.24 12.65
C GLU A 98 18.82 3.18 12.56
N MET A 99 17.76 2.70 11.90
CA MET A 99 16.44 3.32 11.95
C MET A 99 15.53 2.45 12.82
N SER A 100 14.70 3.09 13.64
CA SER A 100 13.66 2.38 14.40
C SER A 100 12.37 3.16 14.50
N PHE A 101 11.25 2.44 14.64
CA PHE A 101 9.94 3.01 14.86
C PHE A 101 9.07 2.07 15.72
N PRO A 102 8.09 2.61 16.46
CA PRO A 102 7.16 1.81 17.24
C PRO A 102 6.07 1.19 16.35
N LEU A 103 5.67 -0.02 16.70
CA LEU A 103 4.50 -0.72 16.16
C LEU A 103 3.58 -1.12 17.32
N HIS A 104 2.34 -0.65 17.28
CA HIS A 104 1.30 -1.09 18.22
C HIS A 104 0.60 -2.33 17.65
N LEU A 105 0.66 -3.44 18.37
CA LEU A 105 0.03 -4.70 17.98
C LEU A 105 -1.09 -5.04 18.98
N PHE A 106 -2.28 -5.30 18.45
CA PHE A 106 -3.46 -5.69 19.23
C PHE A 106 -3.96 -7.04 18.75
N LEU A 107 -3.75 -8.08 19.56
CA LEU A 107 -4.16 -9.44 19.24
C LEU A 107 -5.40 -9.84 20.05
N PRO A 108 -6.47 -10.35 19.41
CA PRO A 108 -7.58 -10.91 20.15
C PRO A 108 -7.12 -12.14 20.95
N LYS A 109 -7.48 -12.19 22.23
CA LYS A 109 -7.25 -13.38 23.05
C LYS A 109 -8.09 -14.54 22.53
N ASN A 110 -7.60 -15.76 22.73
CA ASN A 110 -8.26 -17.02 22.36
C ASN A 110 -8.53 -17.20 20.85
N THR A 111 -7.93 -16.37 19.99
CA THR A 111 -7.99 -16.54 18.53
C THR A 111 -6.57 -16.72 18.00
N PRO A 112 -6.04 -17.96 18.00
CA PRO A 112 -4.72 -18.20 17.44
C PRO A 112 -4.72 -17.84 15.94
N GLN A 113 -3.63 -17.22 15.47
CA GLN A 113 -3.45 -16.85 14.06
C GLN A 113 -4.57 -15.96 13.49
N ALA A 114 -5.08 -15.03 14.28
CA ALA A 114 -6.04 -14.04 13.80
C ALA A 114 -5.47 -13.25 12.60
N PRO A 115 -6.28 -12.94 11.57
CA PRO A 115 -5.87 -12.05 10.50
C PRO A 115 -5.54 -10.66 11.06
N LEU A 116 -4.56 -10.00 10.45
CA LEU A 116 -4.08 -8.69 10.88
C LEU A 116 -4.46 -7.61 9.87
N PHE A 117 -4.85 -6.45 10.41
CA PHE A 117 -4.96 -5.21 9.66
C PHE A 117 -3.75 -4.33 10.00
N LEU A 118 -3.03 -3.87 8.98
CA LEU A 118 -1.92 -2.93 9.16
C LEU A 118 -2.38 -1.52 8.83
N HIS A 119 -2.15 -0.59 9.76
CA HIS A 119 -2.48 0.82 9.63
C HIS A 119 -1.24 1.67 9.95
N ILE A 120 -0.88 2.57 9.03
CA ILE A 120 0.14 3.59 9.26
C ILE A 120 -0.55 4.81 9.88
N ALA A 121 -0.35 5.03 11.18
CA ALA A 121 -0.94 6.15 11.91
C ALA A 121 0.04 7.34 12.02
N PHE A 122 -0.48 8.56 11.89
CA PHE A 122 0.30 9.80 12.06
C PHE A 122 0.36 10.30 13.50
N ARG A 123 -0.47 9.74 14.38
CA ARG A 123 -0.52 10.07 15.81
C ARG A 123 -0.72 8.80 16.64
N PRO A 124 -0.20 8.77 17.88
CA PRO A 124 -0.34 7.62 18.78
C PRO A 124 -1.70 7.54 19.49
N ASP A 125 -2.55 8.58 19.39
CA ASP A 125 -3.89 8.67 19.97
C ASP A 125 -5.04 8.39 18.99
#